data_AF-A0A2K8MEG6-F1
#
_entry.id   AF-A0A2K8MEG6-F1
#
_cell.length_a   1.000
_cell.length_b   1.000
_cell.length_c   1.000
_cell.angle_alpha   90.00
_cell.angle_beta   90.00
_cell.angle_gamma   90.00
#
_symmetry.space_group_name_H-M   'P 1'
#
loop_
_entity.id
_entity.type
_entity.pdbx_description
1 polymer ?
#
loop_
_entity_poly.entity_id
_entity_poly.type
_entity_poly.pdbx_seq_one_letter_code
_entity_poly.pdbx_strand_id
1 'polypeptide(L)'
;MGEGYEPPSDFLKAIMRDEVPFIGSLGDANVARLIQMTRDPDRANRDWATLLLAQLERDTEEVRQALFAAAADEDAYVRGEAILGIAEREPSLALPLILTALQEETVCLQIFEAAAVVAHPSLIDSLRDFTDGEDHIDQLARDALAACEEGRAI
;
A
#
# COMPACT_ATOMS: atom_id res chain seq x y z
N MET A 1 -1.86 11.79 5.04
CA MET A 1 -3.29 12.04 5.36
C MET A 1 -3.36 13.23 6.31
N GLY A 2 -4.24 14.19 6.08
CA GLY A 2 -4.43 15.35 6.98
C GLY A 2 -5.19 14.97 8.25
N GLU A 3 -5.05 15.77 9.31
CA GLU A 3 -5.86 15.63 10.53
C GLU A 3 -7.36 15.51 10.18
N GLY A 4 -7.99 14.40 10.60
CA GLY A 4 -9.44 14.17 10.46
C GLY A 4 -9.90 13.34 9.25
N TYR A 5 -8.99 12.78 8.45
CA TYR A 5 -9.37 11.84 7.39
C TYR A 5 -9.65 10.45 7.97
N GLU A 6 -10.92 10.05 8.01
CA GLU A 6 -11.41 8.77 8.54
C GLU A 6 -12.39 8.11 7.56
N PRO A 7 -12.51 6.76 7.56
CA PRO A 7 -13.49 6.10 6.74
C PRO A 7 -14.90 6.33 7.29
N PRO A 8 -15.95 6.47 6.47
CA PRO A 8 -17.31 6.55 6.97
C PRO A 8 -17.81 5.23 7.61
N SER A 9 -17.24 4.09 7.26
CA SER A 9 -17.65 2.77 7.76
C SER A 9 -17.35 2.57 9.25
N ASP A 10 -18.40 2.27 10.03
CA ASP A 10 -18.28 1.88 11.45
C ASP A 10 -17.44 0.62 11.64
N PHE A 11 -17.45 -0.30 10.65
CA PHE A 11 -16.63 -1.50 10.72
C PHE A 11 -15.14 -1.17 10.64
N LEU A 12 -14.74 -0.29 9.73
CA LEU A 12 -13.35 0.14 9.62
C LEU A 12 -12.93 0.94 10.86
N LYS A 13 -13.80 1.82 11.38
CA LYS A 13 -13.55 2.52 12.64
C LYS A 13 -13.38 1.57 13.83
N ALA A 14 -14.15 0.47 13.89
CA ALA A 14 -14.00 -0.52 14.94
C ALA A 14 -12.65 -1.27 14.82
N ILE A 15 -12.19 -1.56 13.59
CA ILE A 15 -10.84 -2.13 13.38
C ILE A 15 -9.77 -1.17 13.89
N MET A 16 -9.85 0.12 13.54
CA MET A 16 -8.90 1.16 13.96
C MET A 16 -8.83 1.35 15.49
N ARG A 17 -9.86 0.91 16.22
CA ARG A 17 -9.93 0.92 17.69
C ARG A 17 -9.54 -0.41 18.32
N ASP A 18 -9.03 -1.36 17.54
CA ASP A 18 -8.71 -2.72 17.96
C ASP A 18 -9.91 -3.51 18.54
N GLU A 19 -11.13 -3.17 18.12
CA GLU A 19 -12.37 -3.79 18.61
C GLU A 19 -12.78 -5.02 17.77
N VAL A 20 -12.07 -5.30 16.68
CA VAL A 20 -12.40 -6.36 15.72
C VAL A 20 -11.33 -7.45 15.72
N PRO A 21 -11.63 -8.70 16.11
CA PRO A 21 -10.65 -9.78 16.12
C PRO A 21 -10.47 -10.39 14.72
N PHE A 22 -9.22 -10.74 14.36
CA PHE A 22 -8.87 -11.41 13.09
C PHE A 22 -8.47 -12.89 13.24
N ILE A 23 -8.73 -13.48 14.42
CA ILE A 23 -8.37 -14.85 14.78
C ILE A 23 -9.61 -15.77 14.81
N GLY A 24 -9.43 -17.02 14.37
CA GLY A 24 -10.48 -18.04 14.35
C GLY A 24 -11.58 -17.74 13.32
N SER A 25 -12.71 -18.44 13.42
CA SER A 25 -13.80 -18.34 12.44
C SER A 25 -14.43 -16.95 12.34
N LEU A 26 -14.52 -16.23 13.46
CA LEU A 26 -14.94 -14.82 13.46
C LEU A 26 -13.92 -13.94 12.73
N GLY A 27 -12.62 -14.22 12.94
CA GLY A 27 -11.54 -13.59 12.22
C GLY A 27 -11.62 -13.79 10.71
N ASP A 28 -11.89 -15.01 10.26
CA ASP A 28 -12.06 -15.31 8.83
C ASP A 28 -13.21 -14.50 8.22
N ALA A 29 -14.33 -14.39 8.94
CA ALA A 29 -15.46 -13.56 8.50
C ALA A 29 -15.10 -12.06 8.46
N ASN A 30 -14.30 -11.57 9.42
CA ASN A 30 -13.84 -10.18 9.45
C ASN A 30 -12.84 -9.89 8.33
N VAL A 31 -11.93 -10.81 7.99
CA VAL A 31 -11.06 -10.68 6.81
C VAL A 31 -11.89 -10.62 5.54
N ALA A 32 -12.87 -11.53 5.37
CA ALA A 32 -13.73 -11.52 4.20
C ALA A 32 -14.53 -10.20 4.08
N ARG A 33 -14.98 -9.63 5.21
CA ARG A 33 -15.64 -8.33 5.23
C ARG A 33 -14.67 -7.20 4.89
N LEU A 34 -13.45 -7.21 5.42
CA LEU A 34 -12.42 -6.21 5.09
C LEU A 34 -12.07 -6.24 3.60
N ILE A 35 -11.93 -7.43 3.00
CA ILE A 35 -11.75 -7.62 1.56
C ILE A 35 -12.91 -7.03 0.75
N GLN A 36 -14.16 -7.13 1.23
CA GLN A 36 -15.29 -6.49 0.53
C GLN A 36 -15.20 -4.96 0.57
N MET A 37 -14.72 -4.39 1.68
CA MET A 37 -14.59 -2.94 1.85
C MET A 37 -13.52 -2.32 0.92
N THR A 38 -12.55 -3.10 0.40
CA THR A 38 -11.59 -2.58 -0.61
C THR A 38 -12.25 -2.26 -1.94
N ARG A 39 -13.53 -2.61 -2.14
CA ARG A 39 -14.33 -2.30 -3.33
C ARG A 39 -15.55 -1.43 -3.02
N ASP A 40 -15.56 -0.78 -1.86
CA ASP A 40 -16.64 0.10 -1.43
C ASP A 40 -16.82 1.29 -2.39
N PRO A 41 -18.06 1.74 -2.66
CA PRO A 41 -18.27 2.92 -3.51
C PRO A 41 -17.64 4.19 -2.92
N ASP A 42 -17.48 4.28 -1.60
CA ASP A 42 -16.79 5.38 -0.95
C ASP A 42 -15.27 5.18 -1.00
N ARG A 43 -14.59 6.14 -1.62
CA ARG A 43 -13.13 6.13 -1.76
C ARG A 43 -12.41 6.01 -0.42
N ALA A 44 -12.91 6.66 0.63
CA ALA A 44 -12.26 6.61 1.94
C ALA A 44 -12.38 5.25 2.60
N ASN A 45 -13.50 4.58 2.42
CA ASN A 45 -13.61 3.19 2.83
C ASN A 45 -12.62 2.28 2.08
N ARG A 46 -12.44 2.44 0.76
CA ARG A 46 -11.49 1.62 -0.01
C ARG A 46 -10.05 1.80 0.45
N ASP A 47 -9.65 3.06 0.65
CA ASP A 47 -8.31 3.45 1.10
C ASP A 47 -7.99 2.81 2.46
N TRP A 48 -8.84 3.07 3.46
CA TRP A 48 -8.67 2.49 4.80
C TRP A 48 -8.77 0.97 4.82
N ALA A 49 -9.67 0.38 4.04
CA ALA A 49 -9.76 -1.07 3.94
C ALA A 49 -8.48 -1.68 3.35
N THR A 50 -7.89 -1.04 2.34
CA THR A 50 -6.69 -1.52 1.67
C THR A 50 -5.47 -1.36 2.57
N LEU A 51 -5.32 -0.21 3.26
CA LEU A 51 -4.30 0.00 4.30
C LEU A 51 -4.35 -1.10 5.37
N LEU A 52 -5.52 -1.31 5.98
CA LEU A 52 -5.69 -2.31 7.05
C LEU A 52 -5.46 -3.74 6.55
N LEU A 53 -5.82 -4.01 5.28
CA LEU A 53 -5.57 -5.31 4.66
C LEU A 53 -4.07 -5.52 4.37
N ALA A 54 -3.36 -4.49 3.93
CA ALA A 54 -1.92 -4.50 3.69
C ALA A 54 -1.13 -4.73 4.98
N GLN A 55 -1.58 -4.17 6.11
CA GLN A 55 -0.96 -4.36 7.43
C GLN A 55 -1.28 -5.70 8.10
N LEU A 56 -2.25 -6.45 7.57
CA LEU A 56 -2.65 -7.71 8.17
C LEU A 56 -1.58 -8.80 7.96
N GLU A 57 -1.10 -9.42 9.05
CA GLU A 57 -0.12 -10.53 8.98
C GLU A 57 -0.63 -11.76 8.18
N ARG A 58 -1.95 -11.84 7.95
CA ARG A 58 -2.57 -12.95 7.21
C ARG A 58 -2.29 -12.83 5.72
N ASP A 59 -1.38 -13.65 5.25
CA ASP A 59 -1.00 -13.74 3.85
C ASP A 59 -1.67 -14.95 3.15
N THR A 60 -2.95 -14.78 2.82
CA THR A 60 -3.76 -15.79 2.10
C THR A 60 -3.94 -15.38 0.64
N GLU A 61 -4.26 -16.34 -0.22
CA GLU A 61 -4.52 -16.07 -1.65
C GLU A 61 -5.63 -15.03 -1.83
N GLU A 62 -6.68 -15.08 -1.02
CA GLU A 62 -7.79 -14.12 -1.08
C GLU A 62 -7.34 -12.70 -0.72
N VAL A 63 -6.42 -12.56 0.23
CA VAL A 63 -5.83 -11.26 0.62
C VAL A 63 -4.95 -10.73 -0.51
N ARG A 64 -4.05 -11.57 -1.05
CA ARG A 64 -3.19 -11.19 -2.18
C ARG A 64 -4.01 -10.74 -3.39
N GLN A 65 -5.03 -11.52 -3.78
CA GLN A 65 -5.93 -11.15 -4.87
C GLN A 65 -6.68 -9.84 -4.63
N ALA A 66 -7.08 -9.57 -3.38
CA ALA A 66 -7.73 -8.32 -3.03
C ALA A 66 -6.77 -7.12 -3.13
N LEU A 67 -5.52 -7.26 -2.68
CA LEU A 67 -4.48 -6.24 -2.87
C LEU A 67 -4.18 -6.02 -4.36
N PHE A 68 -4.00 -7.08 -5.16
CA PHE A 68 -3.81 -6.96 -6.61
C PHE A 68 -4.97 -6.25 -7.31
N ALA A 69 -6.22 -6.50 -6.89
CA ALA A 69 -7.36 -5.77 -7.41
C ALA A 69 -7.34 -4.28 -7.01
N ALA A 70 -6.97 -3.97 -5.77
CA ALA A 70 -6.86 -2.58 -5.28
C ALA A 70 -5.68 -1.81 -5.90
N ALA A 71 -4.62 -2.49 -6.33
CA ALA A 71 -3.53 -1.86 -7.08
C ALA A 71 -3.95 -1.32 -8.46
N ALA A 72 -5.16 -1.69 -8.93
CA ALA A 72 -5.78 -1.17 -10.15
C ALA A 72 -6.93 -0.19 -9.86
N ASP A 73 -7.08 0.29 -8.62
CA ASP A 73 -8.11 1.27 -8.25
C ASP A 73 -7.94 2.59 -9.03
N GLU A 74 -9.02 3.35 -9.18
CA GLU A 74 -8.99 4.68 -9.81
C GLU A 74 -8.24 5.72 -8.95
N ASP A 75 -8.22 5.54 -7.63
CA ASP A 75 -7.59 6.46 -6.69
C ASP A 75 -6.13 6.08 -6.37
N ALA A 76 -5.22 7.04 -6.50
CA ALA A 76 -3.78 6.81 -6.32
C ALA A 76 -3.38 6.36 -4.92
N TYR A 77 -4.10 6.80 -3.88
CA TYR A 77 -3.78 6.40 -2.51
C TYR A 77 -4.22 4.96 -2.24
N VAL A 78 -5.39 4.55 -2.77
CA VAL A 78 -5.83 3.15 -2.71
C VAL A 78 -4.82 2.26 -3.44
N ARG A 79 -4.37 2.66 -4.64
CA ARG A 79 -3.31 1.94 -5.36
C ARG A 79 -2.03 1.85 -4.54
N GLY A 80 -1.62 2.95 -3.92
CA GLY A 80 -0.41 3.03 -3.09
C GLY A 80 -0.39 2.02 -1.94
N GLU A 81 -1.46 2.00 -1.14
CA GLU A 81 -1.61 1.06 -0.02
C GLU A 81 -1.54 -0.39 -0.50
N ALA A 82 -2.19 -0.67 -1.63
CA ALA A 82 -2.16 -2.00 -2.23
C ALA A 82 -0.76 -2.40 -2.69
N ILE A 83 -0.05 -1.50 -3.39
CA ILE A 83 1.29 -1.74 -3.92
C ILE A 83 2.29 -1.98 -2.78
N LEU A 84 2.20 -1.23 -1.68
CA LEU A 84 3.03 -1.47 -0.49
C LEU A 84 2.74 -2.85 0.11
N GLY A 85 1.46 -3.21 0.29
CA GLY A 85 1.08 -4.54 0.76
C GLY A 85 1.58 -5.67 -0.14
N ILE A 86 1.59 -5.47 -1.46
CA ILE A 86 2.14 -6.44 -2.42
C ILE A 86 3.67 -6.47 -2.31
N ALA A 87 4.35 -5.34 -2.16
CA ALA A 87 5.81 -5.27 -2.04
C ALA A 87 6.34 -6.08 -0.86
N GLU A 88 5.66 -6.02 0.29
CA GLU A 88 6.05 -6.77 1.50
C GLU A 88 5.89 -8.29 1.34
N ARG A 89 4.99 -8.74 0.45
CA ARG A 89 4.64 -10.16 0.28
C ARG A 89 5.27 -10.79 -0.96
N GLU A 90 5.30 -10.05 -2.06
CA GLU A 90 5.71 -10.47 -3.41
C GLU A 90 6.49 -9.34 -4.14
N PRO A 91 7.74 -9.02 -3.72
CA PRO A 91 8.51 -7.91 -4.27
C PRO A 91 8.64 -7.91 -5.81
N SER A 92 8.77 -9.10 -6.41
CA SER A 92 8.91 -9.25 -7.87
C SER A 92 7.66 -8.82 -8.64
N LEU A 93 6.47 -8.97 -8.04
CA LEU A 93 5.20 -8.56 -8.64
C LEU A 93 4.88 -7.09 -8.36
N ALA A 94 5.39 -6.53 -7.27
CA ALA A 94 5.25 -5.10 -6.96
C ALA A 94 6.09 -4.21 -7.89
N LEU A 95 7.28 -4.67 -8.29
CA LEU A 95 8.22 -3.87 -9.11
C LEU A 95 7.59 -3.19 -10.34
N PRO A 96 6.87 -3.87 -11.25
CA PRO A 96 6.25 -3.22 -12.40
C PRO A 96 5.14 -2.23 -12.01
N LEU A 97 4.46 -2.44 -10.89
CA LEU A 97 3.43 -1.54 -10.37
C LEU A 97 4.05 -0.26 -9.83
N ILE A 98 5.15 -0.36 -9.09
CA ILE A 98 5.92 0.78 -8.59
C ILE A 98 6.45 1.63 -9.75
N LEU A 99 7.05 1.00 -10.76
CA LEU A 99 7.53 1.71 -11.96
C LEU A 99 6.42 2.47 -12.68
N THR A 100 5.22 1.91 -12.73
CA THR A 100 4.05 2.58 -13.33
C THR A 100 3.59 3.75 -12.47
N ALA A 101 3.49 3.55 -11.15
CA ALA A 101 3.04 4.58 -10.22
C ALA A 101 4.00 5.79 -10.16
N LEU A 102 5.32 5.58 -10.25
CA LEU A 102 6.32 6.65 -10.30
C LEU A 102 6.22 7.54 -11.55
N GLN A 103 5.48 7.12 -12.59
CA GLN A 103 5.24 7.91 -13.80
C GLN A 103 3.96 8.75 -13.73
N GLU A 104 3.17 8.61 -12.67
CA GLU A 104 1.92 9.35 -12.51
C GLU A 104 2.16 10.77 -11.98
N GLU A 105 1.19 11.65 -12.22
CA GLU A 105 1.25 13.05 -11.74
C GLU A 105 1.24 13.15 -10.21
N THR A 106 0.59 12.20 -9.54
CA THR A 106 0.53 12.13 -8.08
C THR A 106 1.11 10.82 -7.61
N VAL A 107 2.27 10.87 -6.97
CA VAL A 107 2.92 9.72 -6.34
C VAL A 107 2.69 9.82 -4.83
N CYS A 108 2.01 8.83 -4.26
CA CYS A 108 1.80 8.79 -2.82
C CYS A 108 3.01 8.20 -2.09
N LEU A 109 3.13 8.49 -0.79
CA LEU A 109 4.28 8.11 0.02
C LEU A 109 4.54 6.59 0.04
N GLN A 110 3.47 5.80 -0.04
CA GLN A 110 3.51 4.33 -0.03
C GLN A 110 4.30 3.76 -1.22
N ILE A 111 4.37 4.49 -2.34
CA ILE A 111 5.17 4.06 -3.50
C ILE A 111 6.66 4.12 -3.18
N PHE A 112 7.11 5.12 -2.42
CA PHE A 112 8.50 5.21 -1.98
C PHE A 112 8.83 4.16 -0.91
N GLU A 113 7.91 3.92 0.02
CA GLU A 113 8.06 2.82 0.99
C GLU A 113 8.12 1.46 0.29
N ALA A 114 7.24 1.22 -0.69
CA ALA A 114 7.26 0.01 -1.50
C ALA A 114 8.56 -0.12 -2.30
N ALA A 115 9.06 0.98 -2.87
CA ALA A 115 10.34 1.00 -3.58
C ALA A 115 11.52 0.66 -2.64
N ALA A 116 11.51 1.15 -1.41
CA ALA A 116 12.51 0.82 -0.40
C ALA A 116 12.45 -0.65 0.01
N VAL A 117 11.25 -1.23 0.15
CA VAL A 117 11.05 -2.65 0.44
C VAL A 117 11.55 -3.53 -0.71
N VAL A 118 11.22 -3.17 -1.96
CA VAL A 118 11.63 -3.93 -3.15
C VAL A 118 13.13 -3.77 -3.44
N ALA A 119 13.71 -2.59 -3.16
CA ALA A 119 15.12 -2.26 -3.28
C ALA A 119 15.75 -2.67 -4.63
N HIS A 120 15.02 -2.55 -5.74
CA HIS A 120 15.49 -3.04 -7.03
C HIS A 120 16.23 -1.94 -7.82
N PRO A 121 17.44 -2.20 -8.38
CA PRO A 121 18.23 -1.18 -9.07
C PRO A 121 17.55 -0.49 -10.26
N SER A 122 16.54 -1.11 -10.87
CA SER A 122 15.79 -0.48 -11.98
C SER A 122 14.92 0.71 -11.54
N LEU A 123 14.71 0.91 -10.23
CA LEU A 123 13.95 2.04 -9.70
C LEU A 123 14.82 3.30 -9.55
N ILE A 124 16.15 3.18 -9.57
CA ILE A 124 17.10 4.28 -9.30
C ILE A 124 16.80 5.51 -10.16
N ASP A 125 16.68 5.34 -11.48
CA ASP A 125 16.47 6.47 -12.38
C ASP A 125 15.11 7.16 -12.15
N SER A 126 14.07 6.38 -11.85
CA SER A 126 12.72 6.91 -11.59
C SER A 126 12.63 7.62 -10.23
N LEU A 127 13.43 7.23 -9.24
CA LEU A 127 13.41 7.83 -7.91
C LEU A 127 14.14 9.17 -7.83
N ARG A 128 15.13 9.43 -8.70
CA ARG A 128 15.95 10.66 -8.65
C ARG A 128 15.11 11.94 -8.72
N ASP A 129 14.06 11.92 -9.53
CA ASP A 129 13.18 13.08 -9.76
C ASP A 129 12.41 13.52 -8.48
N PHE A 130 12.41 12.70 -7.44
CA PHE A 130 11.69 12.95 -6.18
C PHE A 130 12.62 13.28 -5.00
N THR A 131 13.91 13.53 -5.22
CA THR A 131 14.90 13.67 -4.14
C THR A 131 15.34 15.10 -3.83
N ASP A 132 14.87 16.08 -4.60
CA ASP A 132 15.41 17.45 -4.61
C ASP A 132 14.90 18.35 -3.48
N GLY A 133 13.79 18.03 -2.82
CA GLY A 133 13.22 18.84 -1.73
C GLY A 133 13.66 18.40 -0.33
N GLU A 134 13.09 19.04 0.69
CA GLU A 134 13.42 18.81 2.11
C GLU A 134 12.25 18.23 2.90
N ASP A 135 11.12 17.93 2.25
CA ASP A 135 9.95 17.44 2.96
C ASP A 135 10.04 15.92 3.26
N HIS A 136 9.02 15.40 3.94
CA HIS A 136 9.00 13.99 4.33
C HIS A 136 8.96 13.05 3.12
N ILE A 137 8.27 13.42 2.04
CA ILE A 137 8.19 12.64 0.81
C ILE A 137 9.56 12.59 0.14
N ASP A 138 10.27 13.73 0.06
CA ASP A 138 11.64 13.76 -0.47
C ASP A 138 12.59 12.87 0.35
N GLN A 139 12.40 12.83 1.67
CA GLN A 139 13.20 11.96 2.53
C GLN A 139 12.92 10.48 2.25
N LEU A 140 11.66 10.08 2.10
CA LEU A 140 11.28 8.71 1.74
C LEU A 140 11.84 8.33 0.36
N ALA A 141 11.82 9.24 -0.61
CA ALA A 141 12.41 9.02 -1.93
C ALA A 141 13.92 8.81 -1.85
N ARG A 142 14.64 9.57 -1.00
CA ARG A 142 16.08 9.37 -0.75
C ARG A 142 16.36 8.04 -0.08
N ASP A 143 15.56 7.64 0.90
CA ASP A 143 15.72 6.36 1.60
C ASP A 143 15.48 5.19 0.62
N ALA A 144 14.46 5.28 -0.23
CA ALA A 144 14.19 4.31 -1.28
C ALA A 144 15.31 4.23 -2.31
N LEU A 145 15.85 5.39 -2.73
CA LEU A 145 16.98 5.46 -3.66
C LEU A 145 18.22 4.79 -3.07
N ALA A 146 18.56 5.08 -1.82
CA ALA A 146 19.69 4.47 -1.13
C ALA A 146 19.53 2.95 -1.02
N ALA A 147 18.32 2.46 -0.67
CA ALA A 147 18.02 1.03 -0.64
C ALA A 147 18.21 0.37 -2.02
N CYS A 148 17.78 1.02 -3.10
CA CYS A 148 17.94 0.50 -4.46
C CYS A 148 19.40 0.51 -4.96
N GLU A 149 20.21 1.46 -4.50
CA GLU A 149 21.65 1.52 -4.81
C GLU A 149 22.45 0.42 -4.08
N GLU A 150 22.01 0.01 -2.89
CA GLU A 150 22.58 -1.11 -2.13
C GLU A 150 22.00 -2.48 -2.53
N GLY A 151 20.78 -2.47 -3.08
CA GLY A 151 20.02 -3.64 -3.46
C GLY A 151 20.63 -4.44 -4.62
N ARG A 152 20.24 -5.70 -4.72
CA ARG A 152 20.64 -6.60 -5.80
C ARG A 152 19.38 -7.03 -6.54
N ALA A 153 19.49 -7.17 -7.87
CA ALA A 153 18.41 -7.75 -8.66
C ALA A 153 18.06 -9.15 -8.13
N ILE A 154 16.77 -9.39 -7.94
CA ILE A 154 16.19 -10.62 -7.36
C ILE A 154 16.14 -11.72 -8.43
#